data_AF-A0A6G7WYE8-F1
#
_entry.id   AF-A0A6G7WYE8-F1
#
_cell.length_a   1.000
_cell.length_b   1.000
_cell.length_c   1.000
_cell.angle_alpha   90.00
_cell.angle_beta   90.00
_cell.angle_gamma   90.00
#
_symmetry.space_group_name_H-M   'P 1'
#
loop_
_entity.id
_entity.type
_entity.pdbx_description
1 polymer ?
#
loop_
_entity_poly.entity_id
_entity_poly.type
_entity_poly.pdbx_seq_one_letter_code
_entity_poly.pdbx_strand_id
1 'polypeptide(L)'
;MSIWEELKNQPAVVAAIISLFGVLMSSLFGYISSYIGNQQSQKNELRKIRENQKKQIEQQNKLEKDKALRAVLQKLTYAFYNLDYDEQQYSTYFNTPDGHEIFNDVMSFVTAYGHESSVQCVIYLQKAIFESNLLKEHHSSLQGSIDLDVDWLKYEVNALAALLIAQLRYDISKEIINPKELLSVKYNNNIKELNEFFGKGVDIFIDILHLEHFNQFKEINTEKELN
;
A
#
# COMPACT_ATOMS: atom_id res chain seq x y z
N MET A 1 26.17 74.70 46.26
CA MET A 1 26.80 73.37 46.12
C MET A 1 25.66 72.39 46.01
N SER A 2 25.59 71.64 44.91
CA SER A 2 24.46 70.76 44.64
C SER A 2 24.52 69.57 45.59
N ILE A 3 23.39 69.11 46.15
CA ILE A 3 23.31 67.88 46.98
C ILE A 3 23.99 66.69 46.27
N TRP A 4 24.00 66.70 44.93
CA TRP A 4 24.68 65.73 44.08
C TRP A 4 26.22 65.76 44.16
N GLU A 5 26.84 66.91 44.41
CA GLU A 5 28.30 67.03 44.56
C GLU A 5 28.77 66.48 45.92
N GLU A 6 27.96 66.62 46.95
CA GLU A 6 28.26 66.15 48.31
C GLU A 6 28.09 64.63 48.45
N LEU A 7 27.06 64.08 47.78
CA LEU A 7 26.82 62.64 47.67
C LEU A 7 27.88 61.90 46.84
N LYS A 8 28.49 62.57 45.84
CA LYS A 8 29.54 61.98 44.99
C LYS A 8 30.85 61.72 45.74
N ASN A 9 31.11 62.49 46.81
CA ASN A 9 32.33 62.37 47.62
C ASN A 9 32.23 61.31 48.73
N GLN A 10 31.08 60.64 48.87
CA GLN A 10 30.89 59.54 49.83
C GLN A 10 30.99 58.18 49.12
N PRO A 11 32.11 57.45 49.25
CA PRO A 11 32.32 56.19 48.53
C PRO A 11 31.28 55.12 48.87
N ALA A 12 30.70 55.15 50.09
CA ALA A 12 29.63 54.26 50.52
C ALA A 12 28.33 54.45 49.73
N VAL A 13 27.97 55.69 49.37
CA VAL A 13 26.74 55.96 48.61
C VAL A 13 26.91 55.57 47.14
N VAL A 14 28.09 55.84 46.57
CA VAL A 14 28.42 55.38 45.21
C VAL A 14 28.41 53.85 45.14
N ALA A 15 28.99 53.15 46.11
CA ALA A 15 28.96 51.69 46.19
C ALA A 15 27.55 51.13 46.35
N ALA A 16 26.69 51.77 47.15
CA ALA A 16 25.30 51.39 47.32
C ALA A 16 24.46 51.57 46.04
N ILE A 17 24.70 52.63 45.27
CA ILE A 17 24.03 52.85 43.98
C ILE A 17 24.47 51.79 42.95
N ILE A 18 25.77 51.50 42.88
CA ILE A 18 26.32 50.46 41.98
C ILE A 18 25.79 49.08 42.34
N SER A 19 25.71 48.73 43.63
CA SER A 19 25.19 47.43 44.06
C SER A 19 23.69 47.30 43.80
N LEU A 20 22.90 48.34 44.06
CA LEU A 20 21.47 48.36 43.75
C LEU A 20 21.24 48.20 42.24
N PHE A 21 22.04 48.89 41.42
CA PHE A 21 21.97 48.78 39.97
C PHE A 21 22.35 47.37 39.49
N GLY A 22 23.39 46.76 40.09
CA GLY A 22 23.78 45.38 39.81
C GLY A 22 22.67 44.36 40.11
N VAL A 23 21.99 44.51 41.26
CA VAL A 23 20.87 43.63 41.65
C VAL A 23 19.67 43.82 40.72
N LEU A 24 19.34 45.06 40.35
CA LEU A 24 18.24 45.37 39.41
C LEU A 24 18.52 44.83 38.00
N MET A 25 19.76 44.95 37.51
CA MET A 25 20.13 44.40 36.20
C MET A 25 20.12 42.87 36.24
N SER A 26 20.59 42.24 37.33
CA SER A 26 20.56 40.78 37.48
C SER A 26 19.14 40.22 37.48
N SER A 27 18.20 40.88 38.15
CA SER A 27 16.79 40.45 38.16
C SER A 27 16.12 40.67 36.81
N LEU A 28 16.43 41.78 36.11
CA LEU A 28 15.96 42.05 34.76
C LEU A 28 16.48 41.00 33.75
N PHE A 29 17.77 40.66 33.79
CA PHE A 29 18.35 39.61 32.95
C PHE A 29 17.76 38.23 33.27
N GLY A 30 17.52 37.92 34.55
CA GLY A 30 16.85 36.70 34.97
C GLY A 30 15.43 36.58 34.41
N TYR A 31 14.65 37.67 34.44
CA TYR A 31 13.31 37.72 33.86
C TYR A 31 13.32 37.55 32.33
N ILE A 32 14.18 38.26 31.62
CA ILE A 32 14.31 38.15 30.15
C ILE A 32 14.74 36.74 29.75
N SER A 33 15.72 36.16 30.45
CA SER A 33 16.19 34.80 30.20
C SER A 33 15.09 33.76 30.42
N SER A 34 14.34 33.87 31.52
CA SER A 34 13.20 33.00 31.83
C SER A 34 12.08 33.13 30.78
N TYR A 35 11.76 34.35 30.36
CA TYR A 35 10.73 34.61 29.36
C TYR A 35 11.10 34.03 27.98
N ILE A 36 12.33 34.24 27.52
CA ILE A 36 12.83 33.69 26.24
C ILE A 36 12.93 32.16 26.31
N GLY A 37 13.42 31.61 27.44
CA GLY A 37 13.51 30.17 27.67
C GLY A 37 12.14 29.49 27.64
N ASN A 38 11.13 30.10 28.26
CA ASN A 38 9.76 29.59 28.22
C ASN A 38 9.15 29.64 26.81
N GLN A 39 9.36 30.71 26.04
CA GLN A 39 8.89 30.76 24.66
C GLN A 39 9.56 29.70 23.77
N GLN A 40 10.85 29.45 23.96
CA GLN A 40 11.58 28.44 23.20
C GLN A 40 11.17 27.02 23.60
N SER A 41 10.93 26.77 24.90
CA SER A 41 10.38 25.51 25.40
C SER A 41 8.99 25.24 24.83
N GLN A 42 8.09 26.22 24.88
CA GLN A 42 6.75 26.11 24.31
C GLN A 42 6.78 25.84 22.81
N LYS A 43 7.67 26.50 22.04
CA LYS A 43 7.84 26.21 20.60
C LYS A 43 8.32 24.77 20.36
N ASN A 44 9.24 24.27 21.19
CA ASN A 44 9.73 22.90 21.08
C ASN A 44 8.65 21.87 21.46
N GLU A 45 7.86 22.13 22.49
CA GLU A 45 6.71 21.29 22.87
C GLU A 45 5.64 21.29 21.79
N LEU A 46 5.27 22.45 21.26
CA LEU A 46 4.31 22.56 20.14
C LEU A 46 4.81 21.80 18.90
N ARG A 47 6.11 21.86 18.60
CA ARG A 47 6.71 21.09 17.50
C ARG A 47 6.58 19.59 17.75
N LYS A 48 6.89 19.11 18.96
CA LYS A 48 6.72 17.70 19.34
C LYS A 48 5.25 17.26 19.24
N ILE A 49 4.31 18.10 19.68
CA ILE A 49 2.88 17.82 19.58
C ILE A 49 2.45 17.68 18.12
N ARG A 50 2.87 18.59 17.23
CA ARG A 50 2.58 18.50 15.78
C ARG A 50 3.17 17.24 15.15
N GLU A 51 4.41 16.90 15.49
CA GLU A 51 5.06 15.69 14.98
C GLU A 51 4.33 14.42 15.47
N ASN A 52 3.90 14.38 16.72
CA ASN A 52 3.11 13.28 17.27
C ASN A 52 1.72 13.19 16.63
N GLN A 53 1.02 14.31 16.44
CA GLN A 53 -0.27 14.36 15.75
C GLN A 53 -0.14 13.86 14.31
N LYS A 54 0.91 14.29 13.59
CA LYS A 54 1.18 13.81 12.23
C LYS A 54 1.37 12.29 12.20
N LYS A 55 2.18 11.74 13.12
CA LYS A 55 2.38 10.29 13.24
C LYS A 55 1.08 9.55 13.55
N GLN A 56 0.22 10.10 14.42
CA GLN A 56 -1.09 9.51 14.74
C GLN A 56 -2.00 9.49 13.51
N ILE A 57 -2.07 10.59 12.75
CA ILE A 57 -2.86 10.68 11.51
C ILE A 57 -2.33 9.69 10.47
N GLU A 58 -1.01 9.60 10.29
CA GLU A 58 -0.40 8.62 9.37
C GLU A 58 -0.73 7.18 9.76
N GLN A 59 -0.72 6.86 11.06
CA GLN A 59 -1.11 5.54 11.57
C GLN A 59 -2.60 5.25 11.38
N GLN A 60 -3.47 6.23 11.63
CA GLN A 60 -4.91 6.11 11.41
C GLN A 60 -5.23 5.89 9.92
N ASN A 61 -4.66 6.71 9.04
CA ASN A 61 -4.84 6.57 7.59
C ASN A 61 -4.36 5.21 7.10
N LYS A 62 -3.24 4.70 7.62
CA LYS A 62 -2.75 3.36 7.30
C LYS A 62 -3.75 2.28 7.74
N LEU A 63 -4.30 2.40 8.96
CA LEU A 63 -5.27 1.43 9.48
C LEU A 63 -6.59 1.44 8.71
N GLU A 64 -7.08 2.62 8.31
CA GLU A 64 -8.26 2.75 7.46
C GLU A 64 -8.03 2.14 6.08
N LYS A 65 -6.89 2.43 5.44
CA LYS A 65 -6.46 1.81 4.19
C LYS A 65 -6.44 0.28 4.31
N ASP A 66 -5.77 -0.27 5.33
CA ASP A 66 -5.66 -1.72 5.50
C ASP A 66 -7.04 -2.36 5.75
N LYS A 67 -7.93 -1.69 6.50
CA LYS A 67 -9.29 -2.17 6.74
C LYS A 67 -10.11 -2.21 5.44
N ALA A 68 -10.03 -1.15 4.63
CA ALA A 68 -10.72 -1.08 3.35
C ALA A 68 -10.21 -2.16 2.38
N LEU A 69 -8.90 -2.30 2.24
CA LEU A 69 -8.29 -3.32 1.37
C LEU A 69 -8.62 -4.75 1.83
N ARG A 70 -8.70 -5.01 3.15
CA ARG A 70 -9.12 -6.33 3.66
C ARG A 70 -10.58 -6.66 3.33
N ALA A 71 -11.48 -5.69 3.46
CA ALA A 71 -12.89 -5.90 3.10
C ALA A 71 -13.04 -6.21 1.60
N VAL A 72 -12.26 -5.53 0.77
CA VAL A 72 -12.22 -5.72 -0.69
C VAL A 72 -11.62 -7.07 -1.05
N LEU A 73 -10.51 -7.45 -0.40
CA LEU A 73 -9.91 -8.77 -0.55
C LEU A 73 -10.93 -9.88 -0.25
N GLN A 74 -11.74 -9.73 0.79
CA GLN A 74 -12.79 -10.70 1.13
C GLN A 74 -13.85 -10.78 0.02
N LYS A 75 -14.35 -9.65 -0.47
CA LYS A 75 -15.32 -9.59 -1.57
C LYS A 75 -14.76 -10.24 -2.85
N LEU A 76 -13.54 -9.89 -3.23
CA LEU A 76 -12.87 -10.44 -4.41
C LEU A 76 -12.65 -11.95 -4.27
N THR A 77 -12.21 -12.41 -3.09
CA THR A 77 -11.99 -13.85 -2.83
C THR A 77 -13.31 -14.62 -2.88
N TYR A 78 -14.39 -14.06 -2.35
CA TYR A 78 -15.73 -14.64 -2.44
C TYR A 78 -16.17 -14.77 -3.90
N ALA A 79 -16.11 -13.69 -4.68
CA ALA A 79 -16.45 -13.69 -6.10
C ALA A 79 -15.57 -14.65 -6.91
N PHE A 80 -14.29 -14.76 -6.57
CA PHE A 80 -13.35 -15.68 -7.21
C PHE A 80 -13.72 -17.14 -6.96
N TYR A 81 -14.11 -17.54 -5.75
CA TYR A 81 -14.49 -18.93 -5.49
C TYR A 81 -15.97 -19.23 -5.74
N ASN A 82 -16.77 -18.23 -6.12
CA ASN A 82 -18.18 -18.45 -6.44
C ASN A 82 -18.30 -19.15 -7.80
N LEU A 83 -18.82 -20.38 -7.76
CA LEU A 83 -19.09 -21.21 -8.94
C LEU A 83 -20.60 -21.36 -9.19
N ASP A 84 -21.45 -20.85 -8.29
CA ASP A 84 -22.91 -20.98 -8.36
C ASP A 84 -23.50 -19.86 -9.21
N TYR A 85 -23.22 -19.90 -10.51
CA TYR A 85 -23.85 -19.06 -11.53
C TYR A 85 -24.19 -19.92 -12.75
N ASP A 86 -25.16 -19.50 -13.55
CA ASP A 86 -25.57 -20.25 -14.73
C ASP A 86 -24.43 -20.26 -15.77
N GLU A 87 -23.59 -21.30 -15.70
CA GLU A 87 -22.37 -21.47 -16.51
C GLU A 87 -22.67 -21.49 -18.03
N GLN A 88 -23.94 -21.67 -18.43
CA GLN A 88 -24.34 -21.61 -19.84
C GLN A 88 -24.40 -20.19 -20.39
N GLN A 89 -24.56 -19.18 -19.54
CA GLN A 89 -24.70 -17.78 -19.96
C GLN A 89 -23.41 -16.97 -19.79
N TYR A 90 -22.57 -17.32 -18.81
CA TYR A 90 -21.39 -16.55 -18.44
C TYR A 90 -20.17 -17.44 -18.25
N SER A 91 -19.02 -17.01 -18.77
CA SER A 91 -17.74 -17.70 -18.57
C SER A 91 -17.21 -17.60 -17.14
N THR A 92 -17.50 -16.48 -16.44
CA THR A 92 -17.11 -16.28 -15.04
C THR A 92 -18.19 -15.58 -14.22
N TYR A 93 -18.14 -15.76 -12.89
CA TYR A 93 -18.99 -15.02 -11.96
C TYR A 93 -18.86 -13.51 -12.13
N PHE A 94 -17.67 -12.99 -12.46
CA PHE A 94 -17.44 -11.57 -12.69
C PHE A 94 -18.20 -11.00 -13.89
N ASN A 95 -18.64 -11.84 -14.84
CA ASN A 95 -19.44 -11.42 -15.98
C ASN A 95 -20.95 -11.34 -15.68
N THR A 96 -21.39 -11.79 -14.50
CA THR A 96 -22.79 -11.63 -14.04
C THR A 96 -23.06 -10.20 -13.58
N PRO A 97 -24.32 -9.75 -13.51
CA PRO A 97 -24.66 -8.44 -12.95
C PRO A 97 -24.12 -8.21 -11.53
N ASP A 98 -24.29 -9.20 -10.65
CA ASP A 98 -23.80 -9.14 -9.26
C ASP A 98 -22.26 -9.14 -9.21
N GLY A 99 -21.63 -9.93 -10.08
CA GLY A 99 -20.17 -9.98 -10.23
C GLY A 99 -19.59 -8.64 -10.71
N HIS A 100 -20.27 -7.95 -11.63
CA HIS A 100 -19.88 -6.60 -12.05
C HIS A 100 -20.00 -5.59 -10.91
N GLU A 101 -21.04 -5.66 -10.08
CA GLU A 101 -21.19 -4.79 -8.91
C GLU A 101 -20.03 -5.01 -7.91
N ILE A 102 -19.75 -6.27 -7.59
CA ILE A 102 -18.62 -6.61 -6.72
C ILE A 102 -17.29 -6.16 -7.33
N PHE A 103 -17.09 -6.35 -8.63
CA PHE A 103 -15.88 -5.91 -9.32
C PHE A 103 -15.73 -4.38 -9.30
N ASN A 104 -16.81 -3.62 -9.51
CA ASN A 104 -16.80 -2.16 -9.46
C ASN A 104 -16.41 -1.64 -8.07
N ASP A 105 -16.92 -2.28 -7.02
CA ASP A 105 -16.49 -2.02 -5.65
C ASP A 105 -14.99 -2.29 -5.50
N VAL A 106 -14.52 -3.48 -5.91
CA VAL A 106 -13.10 -3.84 -5.84
C VAL A 106 -12.23 -2.81 -6.56
N MET A 107 -12.57 -2.48 -7.80
CA MET A 107 -11.90 -1.47 -8.61
C MET A 107 -11.84 -0.12 -7.90
N SER A 108 -12.96 0.38 -7.39
CA SER A 108 -13.04 1.67 -6.69
C SER A 108 -12.12 1.74 -5.47
N PHE A 109 -12.14 0.71 -4.62
CA PHE A 109 -11.30 0.71 -3.42
C PHE A 109 -9.83 0.44 -3.73
N VAL A 110 -9.50 -0.43 -4.68
CA VAL A 110 -8.11 -0.70 -5.06
C VAL A 110 -7.48 0.53 -5.72
N THR A 111 -8.21 1.25 -6.57
CA THR A 111 -7.73 2.50 -7.15
C THR A 111 -7.55 3.62 -6.13
N ALA A 112 -8.40 3.69 -5.11
CA ALA A 112 -8.30 4.70 -4.05
C ALA A 112 -7.19 4.39 -3.02
N TYR A 113 -7.01 3.12 -2.65
CA TYR A 113 -6.20 2.74 -1.49
C TYR A 113 -5.06 1.75 -1.80
N GLY A 114 -5.08 1.07 -2.94
CA GLY A 114 -4.12 0.02 -3.30
C GLY A 114 -2.71 0.55 -3.59
N HIS A 115 -1.73 -0.36 -3.67
CA HIS A 115 -0.43 -0.04 -4.28
C HIS A 115 -0.56 0.05 -5.81
N GLU A 116 0.38 0.71 -6.49
CA GLU A 116 0.40 0.84 -7.95
C GLU A 116 0.26 -0.53 -8.66
N SER A 117 0.96 -1.55 -8.16
CA SER A 117 0.87 -2.92 -8.67
C SER A 117 -0.56 -3.48 -8.57
N SER A 118 -1.26 -3.29 -7.44
CA SER A 118 -2.66 -3.70 -7.30
C SER A 118 -3.58 -2.95 -8.27
N VAL A 119 -3.32 -1.65 -8.47
CA VAL A 119 -4.07 -0.82 -9.42
C VAL A 119 -3.90 -1.34 -10.85
N GLN A 120 -2.68 -1.71 -11.24
CA GLN A 120 -2.43 -2.30 -12.55
C GLN A 120 -3.12 -3.66 -12.70
N CYS A 121 -3.02 -4.53 -11.69
CA CYS A 121 -3.71 -5.82 -11.69
C CYS A 121 -5.22 -5.66 -11.92
N VAL A 122 -5.88 -4.72 -11.23
CA VAL A 122 -7.33 -4.54 -11.37
C VAL A 122 -7.73 -3.92 -12.71
N ILE A 123 -6.88 -3.08 -13.32
CA ILE A 123 -7.08 -2.58 -14.68
C ILE A 123 -6.98 -3.71 -15.71
N TYR A 124 -6.00 -4.60 -15.58
CA TYR A 124 -5.90 -5.75 -16.48
C TYR A 124 -7.06 -6.73 -16.27
N LEU A 125 -7.49 -6.96 -15.02
CA LEU A 125 -8.68 -7.76 -14.74
C LEU A 125 -9.93 -7.15 -15.38
N GLN A 126 -10.08 -5.81 -15.33
CA GLN A 126 -11.16 -5.12 -16.05
C GLN A 126 -11.12 -5.42 -17.55
N LYS A 127 -9.94 -5.30 -18.17
CA LYS A 127 -9.77 -5.59 -19.60
C LYS A 127 -10.18 -7.02 -19.93
N ALA A 128 -9.78 -7.99 -19.11
CA ALA A 128 -10.16 -9.39 -19.29
C ALA A 128 -11.68 -9.59 -19.15
N ILE A 129 -12.32 -9.02 -18.12
CA ILE A 129 -13.78 -9.14 -17.90
C ILE A 129 -14.57 -8.61 -19.10
N PHE A 130 -14.13 -7.50 -19.71
CA PHE A 130 -14.74 -6.92 -20.89
C PHE A 130 -14.13 -7.46 -22.21
N GLU A 131 -13.79 -8.75 -22.23
CA GLU A 131 -13.42 -9.56 -23.40
C GLU A 131 -12.16 -9.11 -24.17
N SER A 132 -11.19 -8.52 -23.49
CA SER A 132 -9.85 -8.39 -24.07
C SER A 132 -9.15 -9.74 -24.00
N ASN A 133 -8.81 -10.34 -25.14
CA ASN A 133 -7.93 -11.52 -25.20
C ASN A 133 -6.48 -11.06 -24.98
N LEU A 134 -6.09 -10.89 -23.72
CA LEU A 134 -4.81 -10.31 -23.32
C LEU A 134 -3.63 -11.21 -23.69
N LEU A 135 -3.83 -12.52 -23.71
CA LEU A 135 -2.82 -13.52 -24.03
C LEU A 135 -2.96 -14.07 -25.46
N LYS A 136 -3.71 -13.40 -26.34
CA LYS A 136 -3.99 -13.88 -27.70
C LYS A 136 -2.74 -14.32 -28.47
N GLU A 137 -1.64 -13.57 -28.35
CA GLU A 137 -0.36 -13.88 -29.01
C GLU A 137 0.34 -15.10 -28.40
N HIS A 138 -0.02 -15.48 -27.18
CA HIS A 138 0.53 -16.59 -26.43
C HIS A 138 -0.35 -17.85 -26.45
N HIS A 139 -1.59 -17.79 -26.96
CA HIS A 139 -2.52 -18.92 -26.95
C HIS A 139 -1.92 -20.20 -27.55
N SER A 140 -1.29 -20.12 -28.73
CA SER A 140 -0.67 -21.27 -29.38
C SER A 140 0.49 -21.86 -28.58
N SER A 141 1.30 -21.01 -27.94
CA SER A 141 2.42 -21.45 -27.12
C SER A 141 1.97 -22.05 -25.78
N LEU A 142 0.89 -21.51 -25.21
CA LEU A 142 0.34 -21.99 -23.94
C LEU A 142 -0.39 -23.31 -24.15
N GLN A 143 -1.26 -23.41 -25.16
CA GLN A 143 -2.05 -24.62 -25.44
C GLN A 143 -1.16 -25.81 -25.81
N GLY A 144 -0.03 -25.56 -26.49
CA GLY A 144 0.93 -26.62 -26.83
C GLY A 144 0.27 -27.75 -27.61
N SER A 145 0.36 -28.98 -27.07
CA SER A 145 -0.27 -30.19 -27.63
C SER A 145 -1.56 -30.60 -26.92
N ILE A 146 -2.12 -29.75 -26.07
CA ILE A 146 -3.31 -30.06 -25.28
C ILE A 146 -4.55 -29.92 -26.17
N ASP A 147 -5.20 -31.04 -26.47
CA ASP A 147 -6.45 -31.12 -27.25
C ASP A 147 -7.67 -30.83 -26.34
N LEU A 148 -7.72 -29.63 -25.78
CA LEU A 148 -8.85 -29.13 -25.01
C LEU A 148 -9.36 -27.84 -25.63
N ASP A 149 -10.69 -27.71 -25.69
CA ASP A 149 -11.35 -26.43 -26.00
C ASP A 149 -11.26 -25.54 -24.75
N VAL A 150 -10.37 -24.55 -24.80
CA VAL A 150 -10.07 -23.67 -23.66
C VAL A 150 -10.92 -22.41 -23.77
N ASP A 151 -11.76 -22.17 -22.75
CA ASP A 151 -12.36 -20.86 -22.53
C ASP A 151 -11.28 -19.89 -22.00
N TRP A 152 -10.66 -19.17 -22.92
CA TRP A 152 -9.59 -18.20 -22.64
C TRP A 152 -10.08 -17.03 -21.79
N LEU A 153 -11.33 -16.61 -21.94
CA LEU A 153 -11.93 -15.56 -21.11
C LEU A 153 -12.01 -16.02 -19.66
N LYS A 154 -12.55 -17.24 -19.44
CA LYS A 154 -12.60 -17.86 -18.11
C LYS A 154 -11.20 -17.97 -17.50
N TYR A 155 -10.22 -18.38 -18.29
CA TYR A 155 -8.84 -18.49 -17.84
C TYR A 155 -8.23 -17.14 -17.44
N GLU A 156 -8.21 -16.15 -18.34
CA GLU A 156 -7.53 -14.86 -18.11
C GLU A 156 -8.13 -14.11 -16.92
N VAL A 157 -9.45 -14.07 -16.82
CA VAL A 157 -10.16 -13.44 -15.69
C VAL A 157 -9.77 -14.11 -14.38
N ASN A 158 -9.71 -15.45 -14.33
CA ASN A 158 -9.36 -16.17 -13.12
C ASN A 158 -7.87 -16.04 -12.77
N ALA A 159 -6.98 -16.06 -13.75
CA ALA A 159 -5.55 -15.86 -13.54
C ALA A 159 -5.26 -14.46 -12.97
N LEU A 160 -5.88 -13.42 -13.54
CA LEU A 160 -5.75 -12.05 -13.07
C LEU A 160 -6.42 -11.82 -11.72
N ALA A 161 -7.57 -12.44 -11.46
CA ALA A 161 -8.21 -12.39 -10.14
C ALA A 161 -7.35 -13.06 -9.07
N ALA A 162 -6.74 -14.22 -9.36
CA ALA A 162 -5.81 -14.90 -8.45
C ALA A 162 -4.57 -14.03 -8.16
N LEU A 163 -4.00 -13.40 -9.20
CA LEU A 163 -2.90 -12.44 -9.05
C LEU A 163 -3.28 -11.22 -8.22
N LEU A 164 -4.46 -10.64 -8.44
CA LEU A 164 -4.94 -9.51 -7.67
C LEU A 164 -5.15 -9.89 -6.19
N ILE A 165 -5.70 -11.09 -5.90
CA ILE A 165 -5.83 -11.60 -4.53
C ILE A 165 -4.44 -11.71 -3.86
N ALA A 166 -3.47 -12.32 -4.54
CA ALA A 166 -2.11 -12.47 -4.04
C ALA A 166 -1.45 -11.11 -3.80
N GLN A 167 -1.58 -10.18 -4.75
CA GLN A 167 -1.03 -8.82 -4.65
C GLN A 167 -1.65 -8.04 -3.48
N LEU A 168 -2.97 -8.09 -3.32
CA LEU A 168 -3.66 -7.40 -2.22
C LEU A 168 -3.23 -7.94 -0.86
N ARG A 169 -3.02 -9.25 -0.73
CA ARG A 169 -2.44 -9.82 0.49
C ARG A 169 -1.03 -9.31 0.74
N TYR A 170 -0.19 -9.28 -0.28
CA TYR A 170 1.15 -8.71 -0.17
C TYR A 170 1.14 -7.22 0.23
N ASP A 171 0.21 -6.44 -0.29
CA ASP A 171 0.05 -5.02 0.07
C ASP A 171 -0.33 -4.84 1.54
N ILE A 172 -1.23 -5.68 2.06
CA ILE A 172 -1.78 -5.59 3.43
C ILE A 172 -0.82 -6.16 4.48
N SER A 173 -0.26 -7.35 4.25
CA SER A 173 0.48 -8.12 5.27
C SER A 173 1.93 -8.44 4.89
N LYS A 174 2.35 -8.15 3.66
CA LYS A 174 3.63 -8.61 3.07
C LYS A 174 3.76 -10.14 3.01
N GLU A 175 2.64 -10.85 3.16
CA GLU A 175 2.55 -12.28 2.92
C GLU A 175 2.63 -12.54 1.41
N ILE A 176 3.55 -13.41 0.99
CA ILE A 176 3.73 -13.78 -0.40
C ILE A 176 3.00 -15.10 -0.63
N ILE A 177 1.85 -15.04 -1.29
CA ILE A 177 1.06 -16.22 -1.69
C ILE A 177 1.32 -16.53 -3.15
N ASN A 178 1.45 -17.82 -3.47
CA ASN A 178 1.60 -18.29 -4.84
C ASN A 178 0.27 -18.14 -5.61
N PRO A 179 0.18 -17.26 -6.62
CA PRO A 179 -1.04 -17.08 -7.40
C PRO A 179 -1.43 -18.34 -8.19
N LYS A 180 -0.45 -19.20 -8.54
CA LYS A 180 -0.71 -20.47 -9.24
C LYS A 180 -1.47 -21.47 -8.38
N GLU A 181 -1.20 -21.50 -7.07
CA GLU A 181 -1.93 -22.36 -6.12
C GLU A 181 -3.38 -21.93 -5.95
N LEU A 182 -3.65 -20.62 -5.92
CA LEU A 182 -5.02 -20.10 -5.87
C LEU A 182 -5.82 -20.52 -7.11
N LEU A 183 -5.16 -20.47 -8.28
CA LEU A 183 -5.77 -20.86 -9.54
C LEU A 183 -6.02 -22.37 -9.61
N SER A 184 -5.04 -23.20 -9.20
CA SER A 184 -5.17 -24.66 -9.23
C SER A 184 -6.29 -25.18 -8.32
N VAL A 185 -6.47 -24.56 -7.14
CA VAL A 185 -7.59 -24.86 -6.23
C VAL A 185 -8.93 -24.58 -6.91
N LYS A 186 -9.04 -23.47 -7.65
CA LYS A 186 -10.28 -23.10 -8.36
C LYS A 186 -10.64 -24.09 -9.48
N TYR A 187 -9.64 -24.60 -10.20
CA TYR A 187 -9.86 -25.55 -11.30
C TYR A 187 -9.83 -27.02 -10.88
N ASN A 188 -9.59 -27.33 -9.59
CA ASN A 188 -9.56 -28.68 -9.01
C ASN A 188 -8.83 -29.71 -9.90
N ASN A 189 -7.66 -29.34 -10.41
CA ASN A 189 -7.03 -30.12 -11.47
C ASN A 189 -6.04 -31.15 -10.93
N ASN A 190 -6.49 -32.40 -10.89
CA ASN A 190 -5.63 -33.57 -10.70
C ASN A 190 -4.79 -33.91 -11.94
N ILE A 191 -4.99 -33.18 -13.06
CA ILE A 191 -4.28 -33.37 -14.33
C ILE A 191 -3.05 -32.46 -14.35
N LYS A 192 -1.87 -33.06 -14.46
CA LYS A 192 -0.57 -32.36 -14.36
C LYS A 192 -0.39 -31.35 -15.50
N GLU A 193 -0.83 -31.71 -16.70
CA GLU A 193 -0.74 -30.91 -17.92
C GLU A 193 -1.54 -29.61 -17.80
N LEU A 194 -2.67 -29.63 -17.09
CA LEU A 194 -3.47 -28.43 -16.85
C LEU A 194 -2.85 -27.52 -15.79
N ASN A 195 -2.12 -28.06 -14.81
CA ASN A 195 -1.37 -27.26 -13.85
C ASN A 195 -0.20 -26.51 -14.51
N GLU A 196 0.55 -27.17 -15.40
CA GLU A 196 1.62 -26.53 -16.18
C GLU A 196 1.04 -25.50 -17.17
N PHE A 197 -0.07 -25.82 -17.84
CA PHE A 197 -0.80 -24.89 -18.73
C PHE A 197 -1.23 -23.61 -18.00
N PHE A 198 -1.94 -23.76 -16.87
CA PHE A 198 -2.45 -22.62 -16.12
C PHE A 198 -1.33 -21.85 -15.40
N GLY A 199 -0.27 -22.53 -14.96
CA GLY A 199 0.90 -21.93 -14.34
C GLY A 199 1.69 -21.02 -15.28
N LYS A 200 1.90 -21.43 -16.53
CA LYS A 200 2.68 -20.65 -17.51
C LYS A 200 2.03 -19.33 -17.89
N GLY A 201 0.70 -19.26 -18.05
CA GLY A 201 0.06 -17.98 -18.36
C GLY A 201 0.02 -17.02 -17.15
N VAL A 202 0.04 -17.52 -15.91
CA VAL A 202 0.25 -16.67 -14.72
C VAL A 202 1.64 -16.03 -14.75
N ASP A 203 2.67 -16.75 -15.22
CA ASP A 203 4.03 -16.20 -15.35
C ASP A 203 4.09 -15.06 -16.37
N ILE A 204 3.34 -15.17 -17.47
CA ILE A 204 3.24 -14.11 -18.47
C ILE A 204 2.60 -12.86 -17.85
N PHE A 205 1.54 -13.02 -17.06
CA PHE A 205 0.93 -11.87 -16.37
C PHE A 205 1.84 -11.26 -15.29
N ILE A 206 2.63 -12.07 -14.58
CA ILE A 206 3.66 -11.55 -13.65
C ILE A 206 4.65 -10.65 -14.40
N ASP A 207 5.06 -11.05 -15.61
CA ASP A 207 5.96 -10.26 -16.45
C ASP A 207 5.31 -8.98 -16.98
N ILE A 208 4.09 -9.07 -17.50
CA ILE A 208 3.34 -7.92 -18.03
C ILE A 208 3.08 -6.86 -16.94
N LEU A 209 2.81 -7.31 -15.71
CA LEU A 209 2.51 -6.44 -14.57
C LEU A 209 3.75 -6.08 -13.74
N HIS A 210 4.94 -6.55 -14.14
CA HIS A 210 6.21 -6.31 -13.46
C HIS A 210 6.18 -6.65 -11.95
N LEU A 211 5.56 -7.77 -11.59
CA LEU A 211 5.39 -8.18 -10.19
C LEU A 211 6.60 -8.97 -9.66
N GLU A 212 7.73 -8.29 -9.52
CA GLU A 212 9.04 -8.94 -9.26
C GLU A 212 9.07 -9.84 -8.01
N HIS A 213 8.27 -9.51 -6.99
CA HIS A 213 8.20 -10.27 -5.75
C HIS A 213 7.53 -11.65 -5.92
N PHE A 214 6.86 -11.90 -7.05
CA PHE A 214 6.36 -13.22 -7.44
C PHE A 214 7.30 -13.99 -8.38
N ASN A 215 8.46 -13.43 -8.77
CA ASN A 215 9.42 -14.10 -9.67
C ASN A 215 9.88 -15.46 -9.12
N GLN A 216 9.93 -15.64 -7.80
CA GLN A 216 10.30 -16.91 -7.17
C GLN A 216 9.32 -18.07 -7.49
N PHE A 217 8.11 -17.76 -7.95
CA PHE A 217 7.10 -18.76 -8.32
C PHE A 217 7.05 -19.04 -9.82
N LYS A 218 7.82 -18.29 -10.63
CA LYS A 218 7.90 -18.53 -12.06
C LYS A 218 8.56 -19.87 -12.32
N GLU A 219 8.07 -20.59 -13.32
CA GLU A 219 8.80 -21.75 -13.81
C GLU A 219 10.11 -21.24 -14.42
N ILE A 220 11.25 -21.66 -13.84
CA ILE A 220 12.55 -21.38 -14.44
C ILE A 220 12.57 -22.18 -15.75
N ASN A 221 12.49 -21.48 -16.88
CA ASN A 221 12.85 -22.05 -18.18
C ASN A 221 14.28 -22.59 -18.06
N THR A 222 14.40 -23.88 -17.80
CA THR A 222 15.67 -24.61 -17.76
C THR A 222 16.13 -24.87 -19.20
N GLU A 223 16.12 -23.82 -20.03
CA GLU A 223 16.61 -23.83 -21.41
C GLU A 223 17.66 -22.74 -21.66
N LYS A 224 18.10 -22.02 -20.61
CA LYS A 224 19.22 -21.06 -20.70
C LYS A 224 20.41 -21.34 -19.78
N GLU A 225 20.45 -22.49 -19.11
CA GLU A 225 21.60 -22.93 -18.31
C GLU A 225 22.19 -24.27 -18.75
N LEU A 226 22.04 -24.63 -20.02
CA LEU A 226 22.89 -25.63 -20.65
C LEU A 226 23.57 -24.99 -21.85
N ASN A 227 24.86 -24.72 -21.65
CA ASN A 227 25.83 -24.36 -22.67
C ASN A 227 25.75 -25.23 -23.92
#